data_AF-A0A7V9ID60-F1
#
_entry.id   AF-A0A7V9ID60-F1
#
_cell.length_a   1.000
_cell.length_b   1.000
_cell.length_c   1.000
_cell.angle_alpha   90.00
_cell.angle_beta   90.00
_cell.angle_gamma   90.00
#
_symmetry.space_group_name_H-M   'P 1'
#
loop_
_entity.id
_entity.type
_entity.pdbx_description
1 polymer ?
#
loop_
_entity_poly.entity_id
_entity_poly.type
_entity_poly.pdbx_seq_one_letter_code
_entity_poly.pdbx_strand_id
1 'polypeptide(L)'
;MRDELVIGTRGSELALWQANFVKRALEAAPPGRRISIKTISTTGDIVMETALSKIGDKGLFTRQIETELLNGEIDLAVHSLKDLQTEQPAGLIIGAVCPRGNPRDAFVSDRFENIDSLPQGATVASGSLRRRSQLMAHRPDLNIVEIRGNVPTRLRKFDESDVDAMILACAGLERLGLDARIRQMIPTELMIPAVGQGTVAVEIRDGDTEAAELCRAIDDPATRVCVTAERAFLRTLEGGCQVPIGGYAVLKGHDITLTGYVGSLDGAMHFRESHSGPGSDAEAIGLALAEKLIALGASDLLDEARGVSSSSQQEVL
;
A
#
# COMPACT_ATOMS: atom_id res chain seq x y z
N MET A 1 -8.13 14.68 30.35
CA MET A 1 -7.62 13.46 29.72
C MET A 1 -8.73 12.43 29.78
N ARG A 2 -9.10 11.83 28.64
CA ARG A 2 -10.24 10.87 28.57
C ARG A 2 -9.86 9.51 29.14
N ASP A 3 -10.74 8.88 29.90
CA ASP A 3 -10.48 7.56 30.50
C ASP A 3 -10.42 6.42 29.46
N GLU A 4 -11.05 6.61 28.30
CA GLU A 4 -11.11 5.66 27.21
C GLU A 4 -10.96 6.39 25.86
N LEU A 5 -10.26 5.76 24.93
CA LEU A 5 -10.14 6.21 23.55
C LEU A 5 -10.70 5.17 22.59
N VAL A 6 -11.20 5.63 21.45
CA VAL A 6 -11.84 4.79 20.44
C VAL A 6 -10.97 4.74 19.19
N ILE A 7 -10.54 3.53 18.82
CA ILE A 7 -9.91 3.26 17.52
C ILE A 7 -11.00 2.94 16.49
N GLY A 8 -11.09 3.74 15.42
CA GLY A 8 -11.84 3.40 14.22
C GLY A 8 -11.04 2.50 13.28
N THR A 9 -11.72 1.50 12.71
CA THR A 9 -11.11 0.60 11.72
C THR A 9 -12.15 -0.03 10.82
N ARG A 10 -11.73 -0.61 9.69
CA ARG A 10 -12.60 -1.41 8.82
C ARG A 10 -12.96 -2.75 9.47
N GLY A 11 -14.09 -3.34 9.06
CA GLY A 11 -14.57 -4.62 9.60
C GLY A 11 -13.86 -5.88 9.10
N SER A 12 -12.90 -5.79 8.16
CA SER A 12 -12.20 -6.97 7.64
C SER A 12 -11.27 -7.59 8.71
N GLU A 13 -11.06 -8.91 8.65
CA GLU A 13 -10.17 -9.63 9.59
C GLU A 13 -8.78 -9.00 9.70
N LEU A 14 -8.18 -8.60 8.57
CA LEU A 14 -6.86 -7.97 8.56
C LEU A 14 -6.90 -6.58 9.22
N ALA A 15 -7.94 -5.79 8.98
CA ALA A 15 -8.09 -4.47 9.61
C ALA A 15 -8.31 -4.59 11.12
N LEU A 16 -9.14 -5.54 11.56
CA LEU A 16 -9.32 -5.87 12.97
C LEU A 16 -8.03 -6.35 13.62
N TRP A 17 -7.22 -7.15 12.92
CA TRP A 17 -5.89 -7.53 13.40
C TRP A 17 -5.01 -6.30 13.63
N GLN A 18 -4.99 -5.37 12.67
CA GLN A 18 -4.19 -4.14 12.75
C GLN A 18 -4.64 -3.23 13.89
N ALA A 19 -5.95 -3.04 14.06
CA ALA A 19 -6.51 -2.27 15.16
C ALA A 19 -6.18 -2.91 16.52
N ASN A 20 -6.27 -4.24 16.63
CA ASN A 20 -5.88 -4.95 17.86
C ASN A 20 -4.36 -4.88 18.11
N PHE A 21 -3.54 -4.89 17.06
CA PHE A 21 -2.10 -4.69 17.17
C PHE A 21 -1.76 -3.31 17.76
N VAL A 22 -2.37 -2.24 17.22
CA VAL A 22 -2.21 -0.86 17.73
C VAL A 22 -2.77 -0.73 19.14
N LYS A 23 -3.97 -1.26 19.40
CA LYS A 23 -4.59 -1.29 20.73
C LYS A 23 -3.65 -1.87 21.78
N ARG A 24 -3.09 -3.07 21.54
CA ARG A 24 -2.15 -3.70 22.48
C ARG A 24 -0.91 -2.85 22.73
N ALA A 25 -0.38 -2.22 21.68
CA ALA A 25 0.79 -1.36 21.81
C ALA A 25 0.50 -0.10 22.64
N LEU A 26 -0.65 0.53 22.44
CA LEU A 26 -1.10 1.70 23.21
C LEU A 26 -1.46 1.37 24.66
N GLU A 27 -2.08 0.21 24.91
CA GLU A 27 -2.39 -0.27 26.27
C GLU A 27 -1.11 -0.58 27.07
N ALA A 28 -0.06 -1.06 26.39
CA ALA A 28 1.24 -1.36 27.01
C ALA A 28 2.13 -0.13 27.20
N ALA A 29 1.95 0.92 26.40
CA ALA A 29 2.74 2.14 26.47
C ALA A 29 2.28 3.07 27.62
N PRO A 30 3.20 3.63 28.44
CA PRO A 30 2.83 4.63 29.45
C PRO A 30 2.17 5.88 28.84
N PRO A 31 1.12 6.46 29.45
CA PRO A 31 0.57 6.15 30.78
C PRO A 31 -0.37 4.92 30.84
N GLY A 32 -0.59 4.22 29.72
CA GLY A 32 -1.58 3.16 29.59
C GLY A 32 -2.99 3.76 29.52
N ARG A 33 -3.73 3.44 28.46
CA ARG A 33 -5.11 3.92 28.27
C ARG A 33 -6.02 2.75 27.97
N ARG A 34 -7.28 2.84 28.41
CA ARG A 34 -8.30 1.92 27.93
C ARG A 34 -8.61 2.24 26.48
N ILE A 35 -8.54 1.24 25.62
CA ILE A 35 -8.79 1.40 24.19
C ILE A 35 -9.96 0.50 23.77
N SER A 36 -10.98 1.09 23.15
CA SER A 36 -12.05 0.37 22.47
C SER A 36 -11.85 0.42 20.95
N ILE A 37 -12.48 -0.52 20.23
CA ILE A 37 -12.44 -0.58 18.76
C ILE A 37 -13.86 -0.40 18.24
N LYS A 38 -14.05 0.58 17.35
CA LYS A 38 -15.27 0.80 16.57
C LYS A 38 -15.03 0.36 15.13
N THR A 39 -15.79 -0.63 14.68
CA THR A 39 -15.78 -1.04 13.27
C THR A 39 -16.66 -0.12 12.43
N ILE A 40 -16.10 0.40 11.35
CA ILE A 40 -16.75 1.36 10.45
C ILE A 40 -16.86 0.72 9.07
N SER A 41 -18.07 0.69 8.52
CA SER A 41 -18.32 0.17 7.18
C SER A 41 -17.96 1.23 6.14
N THR A 42 -17.13 0.88 5.17
CA THR A 42 -16.68 1.82 4.12
C THR A 42 -17.37 1.54 2.80
N THR A 43 -17.49 2.55 1.92
CA THR A 43 -18.09 2.34 0.59
C THR A 43 -17.34 1.27 -0.21
N GLY A 44 -16.03 1.17 -0.06
CA GLY A 44 -15.22 0.11 -0.69
C GLY A 44 -15.55 -1.32 -0.22
N ASP A 45 -16.17 -1.48 0.96
CA ASP A 45 -16.66 -2.78 1.43
C ASP A 45 -18.03 -3.13 0.82
N ILE A 46 -18.84 -2.12 0.49
CA ILE A 46 -20.19 -2.26 -0.06
C ILE A 46 -20.16 -2.42 -1.59
N VAL A 47 -19.30 -1.65 -2.27
CA VAL A 47 -19.20 -1.63 -3.74
C VAL A 47 -18.14 -2.64 -4.20
N MET A 48 -18.43 -3.93 -4.01
CA MET A 48 -17.58 -5.01 -4.56
C MET A 48 -17.84 -5.29 -6.05
N GLU A 49 -18.92 -4.76 -6.64
CA GLU A 49 -19.45 -5.19 -7.95
C GLU A 49 -19.21 -4.23 -9.14
N THR A 50 -18.83 -2.96 -8.91
CA THR A 50 -18.64 -1.98 -9.99
C THR A 50 -17.15 -1.70 -10.24
N ALA A 51 -16.74 -1.59 -11.51
CA ALA A 51 -15.36 -1.32 -11.91
C ALA A 51 -14.80 -0.04 -11.25
N LEU A 52 -13.84 -0.20 -10.33
CA LEU A 52 -13.09 0.89 -9.66
C LEU A 52 -12.49 1.90 -10.64
N SER A 53 -12.12 1.48 -11.85
CA SER A 53 -11.62 2.37 -12.90
C SER A 53 -12.64 3.43 -13.35
N LYS A 54 -13.94 3.24 -13.04
CA LYS A 54 -15.01 4.20 -13.36
C LYS A 54 -15.46 5.05 -12.18
N ILE A 55 -15.03 4.74 -10.95
CA ILE A 55 -15.41 5.47 -9.75
C ILE A 55 -14.18 6.24 -9.30
N GLY A 56 -14.18 7.57 -9.50
CA GLY A 56 -13.08 8.46 -9.14
C GLY A 56 -12.53 8.16 -7.74
N ASP A 57 -11.33 7.59 -7.70
CA ASP A 57 -10.86 6.67 -6.66
C ASP A 57 -10.01 7.38 -5.60
N LYS A 58 -10.55 8.44 -4.97
CA LYS A 58 -9.92 9.07 -3.80
C LYS A 58 -10.64 8.67 -2.52
N GLY A 59 -10.03 7.77 -1.74
CA GLY A 59 -10.43 7.50 -0.35
C GLY A 59 -11.59 6.53 -0.16
N LEU A 60 -11.90 5.64 -1.11
CA LEU A 60 -13.04 4.70 -0.99
C LEU A 60 -13.01 3.81 0.27
N PHE A 61 -11.82 3.54 0.81
CA PHE A 61 -11.61 2.73 2.02
C PHE A 61 -11.34 3.55 3.29
N THR A 62 -11.23 4.87 3.20
CA THR A 62 -10.80 5.73 4.32
C THR A 62 -11.83 6.80 4.66
N ARG A 63 -12.62 7.28 3.68
CA ARG A 63 -13.52 8.43 3.81
C ARG A 63 -14.50 8.37 4.99
N GLN A 64 -15.15 7.23 5.22
CA GLN A 64 -16.07 7.10 6.38
C GLN A 64 -15.33 7.20 7.71
N ILE A 65 -14.15 6.59 7.78
CA ILE A 65 -13.31 6.60 8.98
C ILE A 65 -12.79 8.02 9.24
N GLU A 66 -12.28 8.69 8.20
CA GLU A 66 -11.84 10.09 8.24
C GLU A 66 -12.97 11.03 8.70
N THR A 67 -14.20 10.80 8.24
CA THR A 67 -15.39 11.58 8.65
C THR A 67 -15.67 11.41 10.14
N GLU A 68 -15.67 10.17 10.65
CA GLU A 68 -15.86 9.91 12.07
C GLU A 68 -14.72 10.48 12.92
N LEU A 69 -13.48 10.45 12.41
CA LEU A 69 -12.31 11.02 13.09
C LEU A 69 -12.42 12.56 13.18
N LEU A 70 -12.81 13.23 12.11
CA LEU A 70 -13.05 14.67 12.09
C LEU A 70 -14.22 15.08 13.01
N ASN A 71 -15.29 14.27 13.05
CA ASN A 71 -16.45 14.51 13.91
C ASN A 71 -16.18 14.21 15.39
N GLY A 72 -15.05 13.61 15.73
CA GLY A 72 -14.72 13.23 17.11
C GLY A 72 -15.47 11.99 17.61
N GLU A 73 -16.06 11.19 16.72
CA GLU A 73 -16.72 9.92 17.05
C GLU A 73 -15.72 8.80 17.33
N ILE A 74 -14.52 8.93 16.76
CA ILE A 74 -13.33 8.12 17.07
C ILE A 74 -12.16 9.05 17.38
N ASP A 75 -11.16 8.55 18.10
CA ASP A 75 -9.97 9.33 18.49
C ASP A 75 -8.77 9.05 17.59
N LEU A 76 -8.68 7.82 17.11
CA LEU A 76 -7.58 7.30 16.31
C LEU A 76 -8.18 6.46 15.17
N ALA A 77 -7.57 6.47 14.00
CA ALA A 77 -7.94 5.60 12.91
C ALA A 77 -6.76 4.73 12.48
N VAL A 78 -6.99 3.42 12.30
CA VAL A 78 -5.92 2.45 11.98
C VAL A 78 -6.06 1.94 10.55
N HIS A 79 -4.97 2.06 9.79
CA HIS A 79 -4.93 1.73 8.37
C HIS A 79 -3.69 0.90 8.00
N SER A 80 -3.79 0.16 6.89
CA SER A 80 -2.58 -0.19 6.13
C SER A 80 -2.07 1.07 5.44
N LEU A 81 -0.81 1.44 5.62
CA LEU A 81 -0.29 2.71 5.10
C LEU A 81 -0.41 2.84 3.57
N LYS A 82 -0.27 1.72 2.85
CA LYS A 82 -0.43 1.67 1.39
C LYS A 82 -1.83 2.02 0.89
N ASP A 83 -2.85 1.97 1.77
CA ASP A 83 -4.23 2.28 1.43
C ASP A 83 -4.57 3.76 1.76
N LEU A 84 -3.67 4.48 2.45
CA LEU A 84 -3.81 5.91 2.72
C LEU A 84 -3.33 6.74 1.54
N GLN A 85 -4.07 7.81 1.25
CA GLN A 85 -3.67 8.82 0.27
C GLN A 85 -2.32 9.45 0.65
N THR A 86 -1.54 9.89 -0.33
CA THR A 86 -0.26 10.57 -0.08
C THR A 86 -0.45 11.94 0.56
N GLU A 87 -1.52 12.63 0.19
CA GLU A 87 -2.03 13.84 0.85
C GLU A 87 -3.12 13.45 1.85
N GLN A 88 -3.06 13.98 3.06
CA GLN A 88 -4.10 13.73 4.07
C GLN A 88 -5.23 14.76 3.91
N PRO A 89 -6.48 14.39 4.24
CA PRO A 89 -7.56 15.37 4.33
C PRO A 89 -7.22 16.51 5.29
N ALA A 90 -7.71 17.71 5.01
CA ALA A 90 -7.51 18.85 5.89
C ALA A 90 -8.00 18.55 7.31
N GLY A 91 -7.17 18.84 8.31
CA GLY A 91 -7.46 18.57 9.72
C GLY A 91 -7.09 17.17 10.20
N LEU A 92 -6.51 16.31 9.34
CA LEU A 92 -6.00 14.99 9.70
C LEU A 92 -4.50 14.86 9.40
N ILE A 93 -3.80 14.08 10.23
CA ILE A 93 -2.37 13.77 10.07
C ILE A 93 -2.08 12.31 10.42
N ILE A 94 -0.98 11.77 9.87
CA ILE A 94 -0.46 10.45 10.27
C ILE A 94 0.35 10.61 11.57
N GLY A 95 -0.33 10.40 12.70
CA GLY A 95 0.26 10.48 14.04
C GLY A 95 1.36 9.46 14.27
N ALA A 96 1.16 8.20 13.88
CA ALA A 96 2.15 7.13 14.05
C ALA A 96 2.29 6.24 12.80
N VAL A 97 3.50 5.74 12.56
CA VAL A 97 3.71 4.54 11.73
C VAL A 97 4.42 3.48 12.57
N CYS A 98 3.80 2.32 12.68
CA CYS A 98 4.33 1.24 13.50
C CYS A 98 5.49 0.52 12.80
N PRO A 99 6.29 -0.29 13.53
CA PRO A 99 7.35 -1.09 12.94
C PRO A 99 6.87 -1.88 11.71
N ARG A 100 7.62 -1.75 10.60
CA ARG A 100 7.26 -2.35 9.32
C ARG A 100 7.30 -3.88 9.38
N GLY A 101 6.20 -4.52 9.00
CA GLY A 101 6.17 -5.97 8.74
C GLY A 101 6.84 -6.33 7.41
N ASN A 102 6.75 -7.59 6.96
CA ASN A 102 7.40 -8.02 5.72
C ASN A 102 6.86 -7.23 4.50
N PRO A 103 7.69 -6.41 3.82
CA PRO A 103 7.23 -5.55 2.74
C PRO A 103 7.08 -6.30 1.41
N ARG A 104 7.59 -7.53 1.31
CA ARG A 104 7.62 -8.31 0.06
C ARG A 104 6.22 -8.75 -0.37
N ASP A 105 6.09 -8.97 -1.66
CA ASP A 105 4.95 -9.70 -2.21
C ASP A 105 5.16 -11.22 -2.04
N ALA A 106 4.08 -11.96 -1.88
CA ALA A 106 4.04 -13.41 -1.73
C ALA A 106 3.47 -14.04 -2.99
N PHE A 107 4.18 -15.04 -3.52
CA PHE A 107 3.66 -15.98 -4.48
C PHE A 107 2.91 -17.10 -3.74
N VAL A 108 1.65 -17.31 -4.12
CA VAL A 108 0.75 -18.31 -3.55
C VAL A 108 0.38 -19.29 -4.67
N SER A 109 0.64 -20.58 -4.46
CA SER A 109 0.24 -21.65 -5.38
C SER A 109 0.19 -22.99 -4.64
N ASP A 110 -0.70 -23.88 -5.08
CA ASP A 110 -0.75 -25.26 -4.61
C ASP A 110 0.12 -26.20 -5.45
N ARG A 111 0.46 -25.78 -6.69
CA ARG A 111 1.10 -26.63 -7.70
C ARG A 111 2.56 -26.28 -7.96
N PHE A 112 2.92 -25.01 -7.79
CA PHE A 112 4.22 -24.47 -8.20
C PHE A 112 4.95 -23.85 -7.01
N GLU A 113 6.27 -23.95 -6.99
CA GLU A 113 7.08 -23.48 -5.85
C GLU A 113 7.44 -21.99 -5.95
N ASN A 114 7.53 -21.45 -7.16
CA ASN A 114 7.91 -20.07 -7.42
C ASN A 114 7.44 -19.57 -8.80
N ILE A 115 7.60 -18.26 -9.05
CA ILE A 115 7.22 -17.61 -10.32
C ILE A 115 7.88 -18.28 -11.52
N ASP A 116 9.15 -18.65 -11.42
CA ASP A 116 9.92 -19.20 -12.55
C ASP A 116 9.50 -20.63 -12.90
N SER A 117 8.91 -21.37 -11.93
CA SER A 117 8.37 -22.71 -12.14
C SER A 117 7.00 -22.75 -12.83
N LEU A 118 6.38 -21.60 -13.07
CA LEU A 118 5.11 -21.53 -13.80
C LEU A 118 5.29 -21.95 -15.27
N PRO A 119 4.39 -22.80 -15.83
CA PRO A 119 4.44 -23.17 -17.23
C PRO A 119 4.22 -21.95 -18.13
N GLN A 120 4.58 -22.09 -19.41
CA GLN A 120 4.32 -21.05 -20.40
C GLN A 120 2.81 -20.79 -20.51
N GLY A 121 2.39 -19.53 -20.46
CA GLY A 121 0.97 -19.17 -20.55
C GLY A 121 0.18 -19.37 -19.26
N ALA A 122 0.84 -19.59 -18.12
CA ALA A 122 0.18 -19.77 -16.83
C ALA A 122 -0.68 -18.55 -16.46
N THR A 123 -1.78 -18.81 -15.76
CA THR A 123 -2.72 -17.79 -15.29
C THR A 123 -2.40 -17.36 -13.86
N VAL A 124 -2.16 -16.06 -13.63
CA VAL A 124 -1.81 -15.52 -12.31
C VAL A 124 -2.82 -14.47 -11.87
N ALA A 125 -3.41 -14.65 -10.69
CA ALA A 125 -4.37 -13.72 -10.12
C ALA A 125 -3.70 -12.54 -9.38
N SER A 126 -4.03 -11.32 -9.78
CA SER A 126 -3.68 -10.10 -9.04
C SER A 126 -4.59 -8.93 -9.38
N GLY A 127 -5.07 -8.21 -8.36
CA GLY A 127 -5.82 -6.97 -8.53
C GLY A 127 -4.95 -5.70 -8.56
N SER A 128 -3.63 -5.83 -8.71
CA SER A 128 -2.69 -4.69 -8.63
C SER A 128 -1.99 -4.47 -9.97
N LEU A 129 -2.11 -3.26 -10.51
CA LEU A 129 -1.42 -2.88 -11.76
C LEU A 129 0.10 -2.87 -11.60
N ARG A 130 0.61 -2.48 -10.43
CA ARG A 130 2.04 -2.59 -10.07
C ARG A 130 2.55 -4.03 -10.18
N ARG A 131 1.81 -5.00 -9.63
CA ARG A 131 2.20 -6.42 -9.68
C ARG A 131 2.09 -6.97 -11.09
N ARG A 132 1.01 -6.63 -11.80
CA ARG A 132 0.81 -6.99 -13.21
C ARG A 132 1.99 -6.52 -14.06
N SER A 133 2.30 -5.23 -14.02
CA SER A 133 3.39 -4.62 -14.80
C SER A 133 4.74 -5.31 -14.55
N GLN A 134 5.12 -5.51 -13.27
CA GLN A 134 6.38 -6.18 -12.93
C GLN A 134 6.41 -7.67 -13.26
N LEU A 135 5.28 -8.38 -13.12
CA LEU A 135 5.19 -9.78 -13.55
C LEU A 135 5.35 -9.90 -15.07
N MET A 136 4.66 -9.05 -15.83
CA MET A 136 4.71 -9.07 -17.29
C MET A 136 6.09 -8.66 -17.82
N ALA A 137 6.79 -7.75 -17.13
CA ALA A 137 8.17 -7.40 -17.46
C ALA A 137 9.14 -8.59 -17.28
N HIS A 138 8.89 -9.47 -16.30
CA HIS A 138 9.71 -10.66 -16.01
C HIS A 138 9.29 -11.89 -16.83
N ARG A 139 7.97 -12.08 -16.99
CA ARG A 139 7.35 -13.22 -17.68
C ARG A 139 6.20 -12.71 -18.59
N PRO A 140 6.53 -12.19 -19.79
CA PRO A 140 5.54 -11.61 -20.72
C PRO A 140 4.49 -12.59 -21.24
N ASP A 141 4.73 -13.90 -21.06
CA ASP A 141 3.83 -14.96 -21.49
C ASP A 141 2.67 -15.22 -20.52
N LEU A 142 2.69 -14.66 -19.30
CA LEU A 142 1.67 -14.95 -18.28
C LEU A 142 0.32 -14.29 -18.61
N ASN A 143 -0.74 -14.99 -18.26
CA ASN A 143 -2.12 -14.49 -18.33
C ASN A 143 -2.52 -13.90 -16.97
N ILE A 144 -2.46 -12.58 -16.81
CA ILE A 144 -2.82 -11.93 -15.54
C ILE A 144 -4.32 -11.67 -15.46
N VAL A 145 -4.97 -12.23 -14.43
CA VAL A 145 -6.42 -12.07 -14.18
C VAL A 145 -6.68 -11.28 -12.90
N GLU A 146 -7.74 -10.46 -12.91
CA GLU A 146 -8.11 -9.69 -11.72
C GLU A 146 -8.75 -10.57 -10.64
N ILE A 147 -8.42 -10.29 -9.38
CA ILE A 147 -9.11 -10.87 -8.23
C ILE A 147 -9.35 -9.81 -7.16
N ARG A 148 -10.58 -9.79 -6.62
CA ARG A 148 -11.07 -8.77 -5.68
C ARG A 148 -11.70 -9.39 -4.43
N GLY A 149 -11.75 -8.59 -3.37
CA GLY A 149 -12.19 -8.98 -2.03
C GLY A 149 -11.09 -8.76 -0.99
N ASN A 150 -11.40 -9.04 0.28
CA ASN A 150 -10.39 -9.15 1.34
C ASN A 150 -9.53 -10.42 1.16
N VAL A 151 -8.47 -10.57 1.97
CA VAL A 151 -7.52 -11.69 1.82
C VAL A 151 -8.21 -13.07 1.89
N PRO A 152 -9.06 -13.39 2.90
CA PRO A 152 -9.79 -14.66 2.93
C PRO A 152 -10.67 -14.89 1.70
N THR A 153 -11.38 -13.87 1.23
CA THR A 153 -12.24 -13.98 0.04
C THR A 153 -11.43 -14.28 -1.22
N ARG A 154 -10.27 -13.65 -1.37
CA ARG A 154 -9.37 -13.90 -2.52
C ARG A 154 -8.78 -15.31 -2.47
N LEU A 155 -8.35 -15.78 -1.29
CA LEU A 155 -7.85 -17.15 -1.13
C LEU A 155 -8.92 -18.17 -1.45
N ARG A 156 -10.15 -17.99 -0.96
CA ARG A 156 -11.27 -18.86 -1.30
C ARG A 156 -11.56 -18.89 -2.80
N LYS A 157 -11.65 -17.72 -3.44
CA LYS A 157 -11.84 -17.62 -4.91
C LYS A 157 -10.70 -18.28 -5.68
N PHE A 158 -9.47 -18.17 -5.19
CA PHE A 158 -8.32 -18.85 -5.78
C PHE A 158 -8.45 -20.37 -5.65
N ASP A 159 -8.78 -20.87 -4.46
CA ASP A 159 -8.96 -22.30 -4.16
C ASP A 159 -10.12 -22.93 -4.97
N GLU A 160 -11.15 -22.14 -5.29
CA GLU A 160 -12.31 -22.52 -6.08
C GLU A 160 -12.08 -22.37 -7.61
N SER A 161 -10.90 -21.92 -8.06
CA SER A 161 -10.60 -21.61 -9.47
C SER A 161 -9.48 -22.47 -10.06
N ASP A 162 -9.35 -22.45 -11.39
CA ASP A 162 -8.27 -23.13 -12.11
C ASP A 162 -6.96 -22.31 -12.23
N VAL A 163 -6.87 -21.16 -11.55
CA VAL A 163 -5.74 -20.23 -11.62
C VAL A 163 -4.46 -20.89 -11.08
N ASP A 164 -3.33 -20.71 -11.76
CA ASP A 164 -2.05 -21.34 -11.40
C ASP A 164 -1.39 -20.77 -10.15
N ALA A 165 -1.50 -19.46 -9.97
CA ALA A 165 -0.94 -18.77 -8.82
C ALA A 165 -1.67 -17.45 -8.52
N MET A 166 -1.44 -16.92 -7.32
CA MET A 166 -1.91 -15.61 -6.91
C MET A 166 -0.79 -14.82 -6.25
N ILE A 167 -0.77 -13.51 -6.43
CA ILE A 167 0.16 -12.63 -5.71
C ILE A 167 -0.57 -11.83 -4.62
N LEU A 168 -0.12 -12.01 -3.38
CA LEU A 168 -0.58 -11.26 -2.19
C LEU A 168 0.59 -10.53 -1.51
N ALA A 169 0.34 -9.76 -0.45
CA ALA A 169 1.42 -9.16 0.34
C ALA A 169 1.79 -10.12 1.48
N CYS A 170 3.08 -10.34 1.73
CA CYS A 170 3.54 -11.23 2.81
C CYS A 170 2.95 -10.81 4.17
N ALA A 171 3.07 -9.52 4.52
CA ALA A 171 2.53 -9.00 5.77
C ALA A 171 1.03 -9.28 5.95
N GLY A 172 0.22 -9.32 4.88
CA GLY A 172 -1.20 -9.62 4.99
C GLY A 172 -1.47 -11.07 5.38
N LEU A 173 -0.68 -12.00 4.84
CA LEU A 173 -0.78 -13.43 5.13
C LEU A 173 -0.23 -13.76 6.53
N GLU A 174 0.96 -13.25 6.85
CA GLU A 174 1.63 -13.45 8.16
C GLU A 174 0.74 -12.95 9.31
N ARG A 175 0.12 -11.78 9.17
CA ARG A 175 -0.79 -11.22 10.20
C ARG A 175 -2.02 -12.08 10.43
N LEU A 176 -2.50 -12.76 9.40
CA LEU A 176 -3.65 -13.66 9.50
C LEU A 176 -3.25 -15.09 9.90
N GLY A 177 -1.97 -15.36 10.16
CA GLY A 177 -1.47 -16.70 10.46
C GLY A 177 -1.55 -17.66 9.26
N LEU A 178 -1.45 -17.12 8.04
CA LEU A 178 -1.56 -17.84 6.77
C LEU A 178 -0.19 -18.03 6.11
N ASP A 179 0.88 -18.10 6.89
CA ASP A 179 2.27 -18.25 6.45
C ASP A 179 2.46 -19.45 5.53
N ALA A 180 1.76 -20.56 5.80
CA ALA A 180 1.80 -21.78 5.00
C ALA A 180 1.31 -21.59 3.54
N ARG A 181 0.60 -20.49 3.24
CA ARG A 181 0.18 -20.15 1.86
C ARG A 181 1.30 -19.48 1.06
N ILE A 182 2.38 -19.02 1.70
CA ILE A 182 3.51 -18.35 1.05
C ILE A 182 4.47 -19.41 0.49
N ARG A 183 4.42 -19.65 -0.81
CA ARG A 183 5.38 -20.54 -1.50
C ARG A 183 6.72 -19.87 -1.76
N GLN A 184 6.67 -18.60 -2.13
CA GLN A 184 7.86 -17.77 -2.30
C GLN A 184 7.58 -16.36 -1.80
N MET A 185 8.46 -15.86 -0.92
CA MET A 185 8.58 -14.44 -0.66
C MET A 185 9.35 -13.82 -1.82
N ILE A 186 8.66 -13.09 -2.69
CA ILE A 186 9.24 -12.57 -3.93
C ILE A 186 10.34 -11.55 -3.59
N PRO A 187 11.56 -11.72 -4.11
CA PRO A 187 12.65 -10.76 -3.89
C PRO A 187 12.25 -9.35 -4.36
N THR A 188 12.69 -8.33 -3.64
CA THR A 188 12.44 -6.93 -4.02
C THR A 188 13.15 -6.56 -5.33
N GLU A 189 14.16 -7.33 -5.70
CA GLU A 189 14.86 -7.31 -6.97
C GLU A 189 13.96 -7.75 -8.14
N LEU A 190 12.95 -8.58 -7.88
CA LEU A 190 11.99 -9.01 -8.91
C LEU A 190 10.73 -8.14 -8.86
N MET A 191 10.23 -7.84 -7.65
CA MET A 191 9.00 -7.08 -7.48
C MET A 191 9.15 -6.03 -6.38
N ILE A 192 9.33 -4.78 -6.80
CA ILE A 192 9.35 -3.62 -5.91
C ILE A 192 7.97 -3.50 -5.24
N PRO A 193 7.93 -3.47 -3.89
CA PRO A 193 6.70 -3.30 -3.11
C PRO A 193 5.89 -2.05 -3.46
N ALA A 194 4.62 -2.06 -3.07
CA ALA A 194 3.84 -0.82 -3.01
C ALA A 194 4.38 0.08 -1.89
N VAL A 195 4.29 1.40 -2.09
CA VAL A 195 4.64 2.40 -1.08
C VAL A 195 3.90 2.14 0.22
N GLY A 196 4.63 2.10 1.34
CA GLY A 196 4.07 1.80 2.66
C GLY A 196 3.63 0.35 2.86
N GLN A 197 3.90 -0.58 1.93
CA GLN A 197 3.54 -1.99 2.11
C GLN A 197 4.24 -2.57 3.34
N GLY A 198 3.46 -3.29 4.17
CA GLY A 198 3.92 -3.85 5.43
C GLY A 198 3.75 -2.91 6.63
N THR A 199 3.46 -1.62 6.42
CA THR A 199 3.34 -0.64 7.51
C THR A 199 1.88 -0.47 7.96
N VAL A 200 1.66 -0.44 9.27
CA VAL A 200 0.40 0.00 9.88
C VAL A 200 0.56 1.47 10.26
N ALA A 201 -0.42 2.29 9.92
CA ALA A 201 -0.43 3.72 10.22
C ALA A 201 -1.61 4.06 11.12
N VAL A 202 -1.40 5.07 11.97
CA VAL A 202 -2.42 5.65 12.84
C VAL A 202 -2.64 7.09 12.41
N GLU A 203 -3.85 7.39 11.95
CA GLU A 203 -4.31 8.73 11.61
C GLU A 203 -5.03 9.35 12.81
N ILE A 204 -4.78 10.64 13.04
CA ILE A 204 -5.35 11.44 14.13
C ILE A 204 -5.78 12.80 13.61
N ARG A 205 -6.59 13.52 14.39
CA ARG A 205 -6.88 14.94 14.14
C ARG A 205 -5.63 15.78 14.34
N ASP A 206 -5.43 16.74 13.44
CA ASP A 206 -4.43 17.78 13.63
C ASP A 206 -4.76 18.62 14.88
N GLY A 207 -3.74 18.95 15.67
CA GLY A 207 -3.89 19.63 16.96
C GLY A 207 -4.39 18.78 18.14
N ASP A 208 -4.70 17.49 17.95
CA ASP A 208 -5.07 16.60 19.06
C ASP A 208 -3.83 16.14 19.84
N THR A 209 -3.46 16.95 20.84
CA THR A 209 -2.26 16.71 21.66
C THR A 209 -2.29 15.41 22.47
N GLU A 210 -3.47 14.95 22.90
CA GLU A 210 -3.61 13.70 23.65
C GLU A 210 -3.38 12.49 22.74
N ALA A 211 -3.97 12.50 21.54
CA ALA A 211 -3.73 11.45 20.53
C ALA A 211 -2.29 11.46 20.01
N ALA A 212 -1.71 12.64 19.80
CA ALA A 212 -0.32 12.79 19.35
C ALA A 212 0.69 12.25 20.38
N GLU A 213 0.44 12.44 21.67
CA GLU A 213 1.27 11.86 22.74
C GLU A 213 1.29 10.34 22.72
N LEU A 214 0.13 9.72 22.54
CA LEU A 214 0.01 8.27 22.42
C LEU A 214 0.68 7.73 21.16
N CYS A 215 0.51 8.44 20.04
CA CYS A 215 1.15 8.09 18.79
C CYS A 215 2.69 8.08 18.91
N ARG A 216 3.29 9.01 19.65
CA ARG A 216 4.75 9.04 19.89
C ARG A 216 5.27 7.75 20.50
N ALA A 217 4.47 7.04 21.31
CA ALA A 217 4.92 5.82 21.99
C ALA A 217 4.94 4.58 21.08
N ILE A 218 4.23 4.61 19.96
CA ILE A 218 4.11 3.49 19.01
C ILE A 218 4.71 3.81 17.64
N ASP A 219 5.24 5.02 17.47
CA ASP A 219 5.91 5.44 16.25
C ASP A 219 7.30 4.81 16.15
N ASP A 220 7.60 4.25 14.98
CA ASP A 220 8.90 3.66 14.68
C ASP A 220 9.72 4.61 13.80
N PRO A 221 10.80 5.24 14.32
CA PRO A 221 11.58 6.23 13.57
C PRO A 221 12.21 5.68 12.28
N ALA A 222 12.64 4.42 12.28
CA ALA A 222 13.25 3.80 11.10
C ALA A 222 12.23 3.60 9.98
N THR A 223 11.03 3.10 10.33
CA THR A 223 9.91 2.96 9.39
C THR A 223 9.46 4.33 8.92
N ARG A 224 9.36 5.33 9.81
CA ARG A 224 8.99 6.72 9.49
C ARG A 224 9.88 7.29 8.40
N VAL A 225 11.19 7.23 8.57
CA VAL A 225 12.17 7.69 7.56
C VAL A 225 11.94 7.00 6.21
N CYS A 226 11.79 5.68 6.20
CA CYS A 226 11.57 4.93 4.96
C CYS A 226 10.28 5.35 4.25
N VAL A 227 9.16 5.37 4.96
CA VAL A 227 7.85 5.65 4.34
C VAL A 227 7.67 7.12 3.99
N THR A 228 8.39 8.04 4.62
CA THR A 228 8.45 9.45 4.21
C THR A 228 9.02 9.57 2.79
N ALA A 229 10.16 8.91 2.51
CA ALA A 229 10.75 8.90 1.18
C ALA A 229 9.84 8.24 0.13
N GLU A 230 9.27 7.07 0.47
CA GLU A 230 8.36 6.34 -0.42
C GLU A 230 7.11 7.16 -0.77
N ARG A 231 6.52 7.85 0.23
CA ARG A 231 5.31 8.67 0.02
C ARG A 231 5.59 9.96 -0.72
N ALA A 232 6.74 10.60 -0.48
CA ALA A 232 7.17 11.76 -1.25
C ALA A 232 7.34 11.40 -2.73
N PHE A 233 8.00 10.26 -3.02
CA PHE A 233 8.12 9.72 -4.36
C PHE A 233 6.76 9.48 -5.04
N LEU A 234 5.83 8.81 -4.36
CA LEU A 234 4.51 8.54 -4.93
C LEU A 234 3.70 9.83 -5.17
N ARG A 235 3.80 10.80 -4.24
CA ARG A 235 3.10 12.08 -4.34
C ARG A 235 3.58 12.89 -5.55
N THR A 236 4.90 12.97 -5.76
CA THR A 236 5.49 13.71 -6.88
C THR A 236 5.11 13.11 -8.23
N LEU A 237 4.96 11.78 -8.33
CA LEU A 237 4.47 11.11 -9.55
C LEU A 237 2.96 11.29 -9.78
N GLU A 238 2.26 12.03 -8.90
CA GLU A 238 0.79 12.10 -8.85
C GLU A 238 0.16 10.71 -8.84
N GLY A 239 0.83 9.78 -8.17
CA GLY A 239 0.49 8.37 -8.17
C GLY A 239 -0.62 8.03 -7.19
N GLY A 240 -1.44 7.06 -7.57
CA GLY A 240 -2.46 6.44 -6.70
C GLY A 240 -2.51 4.91 -6.92
N CYS A 241 -3.47 4.23 -6.29
CA CYS A 241 -3.62 2.77 -6.40
C CYS A 241 -3.91 2.27 -7.84
N GLN A 242 -4.25 3.18 -8.76
CA GLN A 242 -4.63 2.87 -10.14
C GLN A 242 -3.50 3.06 -11.16
N VAL A 243 -2.25 3.16 -10.71
CA VAL A 243 -1.09 3.22 -11.61
C VAL A 243 -0.01 2.20 -11.20
N PRO A 244 0.77 1.65 -12.15
CA PRO A 244 1.79 0.64 -11.92
C PRO A 244 3.09 1.24 -11.30
N ILE A 245 2.97 1.81 -10.11
CA ILE A 245 4.08 2.41 -9.36
C ILE A 245 4.49 1.51 -8.20
N GLY A 246 5.79 1.28 -8.04
CA GLY A 246 6.39 0.65 -6.86
C GLY A 246 7.41 1.58 -6.20
N GLY A 247 7.52 1.53 -4.87
CA GLY A 247 8.49 2.33 -4.12
C GLY A 247 8.84 1.64 -2.82
N TYR A 248 10.14 1.40 -2.61
CA TYR A 248 10.64 0.73 -1.42
C TYR A 248 11.95 1.34 -0.95
N ALA A 249 11.93 1.81 0.29
CA ALA A 249 13.09 2.37 0.96
C ALA A 249 13.62 1.45 2.05
N VAL A 250 14.95 1.41 2.17
CA VAL A 250 15.68 0.69 3.20
C VAL A 250 16.63 1.66 3.88
N LEU A 251 16.52 1.78 5.21
CA LEU A 251 17.45 2.52 6.07
C LEU A 251 18.55 1.56 6.56
N LYS A 252 19.82 1.90 6.32
CA LYS A 252 21.00 1.19 6.84
C LYS A 252 21.90 2.19 7.57
N GLY A 253 21.94 2.07 8.90
CA GLY A 253 22.61 3.09 9.72
C GLY A 253 21.90 4.43 9.57
N HIS A 254 22.61 5.43 9.06
CA HIS A 254 22.06 6.77 8.81
C HIS A 254 21.65 7.01 7.36
N ASP A 255 21.97 6.09 6.44
CA ASP A 255 21.72 6.25 5.02
C ASP A 255 20.47 5.49 4.59
N ILE A 256 19.62 6.15 3.81
CA ILE A 256 18.44 5.57 3.20
C ILE A 256 18.72 5.35 1.71
N THR A 257 18.30 4.21 1.19
CA THR A 257 18.21 3.95 -0.25
C THR A 257 16.75 3.73 -0.61
N LEU A 258 16.21 4.56 -1.50
CA LEU A 258 14.90 4.37 -2.11
C LEU A 258 15.07 3.79 -3.51
N THR A 259 14.37 2.70 -3.82
CA THR A 259 14.22 2.16 -5.17
C THR A 259 12.78 2.34 -5.64
N GLY A 260 12.62 2.91 -6.83
CA GLY A 260 11.35 3.22 -7.46
C GLY A 260 11.15 2.44 -8.76
N TYR A 261 9.89 2.18 -9.09
CA TYR A 261 9.47 1.52 -10.32
C TYR A 261 8.25 2.24 -10.91
N VAL A 262 8.28 2.47 -12.23
CA VAL A 262 7.12 2.89 -13.03
C VAL A 262 7.13 2.07 -14.32
N GLY A 263 6.01 1.48 -14.73
CA GLY A 263 5.95 0.64 -15.94
C GLY A 263 4.66 0.77 -16.73
N SER A 264 4.62 0.21 -17.93
CA SER A 264 3.40 0.01 -18.72
C SER A 264 2.60 -1.18 -18.19
N LEU A 265 1.30 -1.26 -18.50
CA LEU A 265 0.44 -2.35 -18.01
C LEU A 265 0.78 -3.72 -18.60
N ASP A 266 1.47 -3.75 -19.74
CA ASP A 266 2.02 -4.95 -20.37
C ASP A 266 3.48 -5.24 -19.96
N GLY A 267 4.08 -4.38 -19.14
CA GLY A 267 5.45 -4.52 -18.64
C GLY A 267 6.56 -4.29 -19.67
N ALA A 268 6.24 -4.04 -20.94
CA ALA A 268 7.22 -3.87 -22.01
C ALA A 268 8.12 -2.64 -21.83
N MET A 269 7.56 -1.53 -21.34
CA MET A 269 8.30 -0.32 -21.02
C MET A 269 8.25 -0.07 -19.53
N HIS A 270 9.41 0.09 -18.90
CA HIS A 270 9.49 0.42 -17.49
C HIS A 270 10.79 1.12 -17.12
N PHE A 271 10.73 1.89 -16.04
CA PHE A 271 11.87 2.52 -15.41
C PHE A 271 12.03 1.99 -14.00
N ARG A 272 13.27 1.66 -13.65
CA ARG A 272 13.65 1.25 -12.31
C ARG A 272 14.93 1.95 -11.92
N GLU A 273 14.82 2.81 -10.92
CA GLU A 273 15.94 3.64 -10.48
C GLU A 273 16.06 3.63 -8.96
N SER A 274 17.24 3.96 -8.46
CA SER A 274 17.46 4.15 -7.03
C SER A 274 18.12 5.49 -6.74
N HIS A 275 17.82 6.03 -5.56
CA HIS A 275 18.46 7.22 -5.03
C HIS A 275 18.79 6.98 -3.55
N SER A 276 19.97 7.45 -3.12
CA SER A 276 20.45 7.25 -1.75
C SER A 276 20.98 8.55 -1.17
N GLY A 277 20.93 8.67 0.15
CA GLY A 277 21.45 9.80 0.90
C GLY A 277 21.15 9.68 2.39
N PRO A 278 21.39 10.74 3.17
CA PRO A 278 21.08 10.75 4.59
C PRO A 278 19.58 10.54 4.84
N GLY A 279 19.24 9.77 5.87
CA GLY A 279 17.86 9.54 6.28
C GLY A 279 17.12 10.81 6.73
N SER A 280 17.84 11.86 7.12
CA SER A 280 17.29 13.20 7.37
C SER A 280 16.66 13.83 6.14
N ASP A 281 17.09 13.41 4.94
CA ASP A 281 16.70 13.99 3.66
C ASP A 281 15.67 13.10 2.94
N ALA A 282 15.00 12.21 3.68
CA ALA A 282 14.07 11.20 3.14
C ALA A 282 13.07 11.78 2.13
N GLU A 283 12.42 12.90 2.45
CA GLU A 283 11.46 13.55 1.55
C GLU A 283 12.12 14.06 0.26
N ALA A 284 13.28 14.71 0.37
CA ALA A 284 14.05 15.19 -0.78
C ALA A 284 14.55 14.04 -1.67
N ILE A 285 14.93 12.90 -1.07
CA ILE A 285 15.31 11.68 -1.79
C ILE A 285 14.13 11.12 -2.59
N GLY A 286 12.93 11.13 -2.00
CA GLY A 286 11.70 10.73 -2.68
C GLY A 286 11.38 11.62 -3.88
N LEU A 287 11.45 12.94 -3.69
CA LEU A 287 11.26 13.94 -4.75
C LEU A 287 12.27 13.75 -5.88
N ALA A 288 13.56 13.68 -5.57
CA ALA A 288 14.62 13.57 -6.57
C ALA A 288 14.51 12.28 -7.41
N LEU A 289 14.12 11.16 -6.80
CA LEU A 289 13.90 9.93 -7.54
C LEU A 289 12.70 10.04 -8.48
N ALA A 290 11.61 10.66 -8.04
CA ALA A 290 10.43 10.87 -8.88
C ALA A 290 10.75 11.79 -10.07
N GLU A 291 11.43 12.91 -9.84
CA GLU A 291 11.89 13.83 -10.90
C GLU A 291 12.82 13.13 -11.90
N LYS A 292 13.73 12.26 -11.41
CA LYS A 292 14.57 11.44 -12.28
C LYS A 292 13.74 10.54 -13.18
N LEU A 293 12.72 9.86 -12.66
CA LEU A 293 11.85 8.99 -13.46
C LEU A 293 10.98 9.81 -14.45
N ILE A 294 10.47 10.97 -14.03
CA ILE A 294 9.73 11.90 -14.91
C ILE A 294 10.61 12.32 -16.09
N ALA A 295 11.86 12.70 -15.84
CA ALA A 295 12.81 13.08 -16.89
C ALA A 295 13.15 11.94 -17.86
N LEU A 296 12.97 10.68 -17.45
CA LEU A 296 13.13 9.50 -18.30
C LEU A 296 11.87 9.17 -19.14
N GLY A 297 10.74 9.84 -18.89
CA GLY A 297 9.47 9.61 -19.59
C GLY A 297 8.43 8.85 -18.77
N ALA A 298 8.58 8.76 -17.44
CA ALA A 298 7.59 8.08 -16.60
C ALA A 298 6.18 8.70 -16.67
N SER A 299 6.08 10.01 -16.93
CA SER A 299 4.78 10.70 -17.05
C SER A 299 3.91 10.12 -18.16
N ASP A 300 4.50 9.82 -19.33
CA ASP A 300 3.76 9.28 -20.47
C ASP A 300 3.14 7.91 -20.14
N LEU A 301 3.88 7.04 -19.44
CA LEU A 301 3.39 5.73 -18.99
C LEU A 301 2.24 5.86 -17.98
N LEU A 302 2.31 6.86 -17.09
CA LEU A 302 1.29 7.10 -16.08
C LEU A 302 0.01 7.66 -16.71
N ASP A 303 0.12 8.54 -17.70
CA ASP A 303 -1.02 9.12 -18.40
C ASP A 303 -1.75 8.08 -19.27
N GLU A 304 -1.00 7.22 -19.96
CA GLU A 304 -1.57 6.07 -20.67
C GLU A 304 -2.33 5.14 -19.71
N ALA A 305 -1.74 4.81 -18.55
CA ALA A 305 -2.37 3.96 -17.55
C ALA A 305 -3.65 4.59 -16.95
N ARG A 306 -3.72 5.92 -16.87
CA ARG A 306 -4.91 6.68 -16.43
C ARG A 306 -6.00 6.77 -17.51
N GLY A 307 -5.72 6.35 -18.74
CA GLY A 307 -6.62 6.54 -19.88
C GLY A 307 -6.68 7.99 -20.36
N VAL A 308 -5.67 8.80 -20.02
CA VAL A 308 -5.50 10.16 -20.54
C VAL A 308 -4.74 10.03 -21.86
N SER A 309 -5.46 9.68 -22.94
CA SER A 309 -4.87 9.71 -24.27
C SER A 309 -4.52 11.16 -24.62
N SER A 310 -3.28 11.43 -25.03
CA SER A 310 -2.85 12.69 -25.62
C SER A 310 -3.50 12.90 -27.00
N SER A 311 -4.79 13.22 -27.02
CA SER A 311 -5.47 13.65 -28.24
C SER A 311 -5.34 15.16 -28.39
N SER A 312 -4.18 15.64 -28.82
CA SER A 312 -4.02 17.03 -29.28
C SER A 312 -2.72 17.23 -30.05
N GLN A 313 -2.69 16.74 -31.29
CA GLN A 313 -2.08 17.44 -32.43
C GLN A 313 -2.54 16.76 -33.73
N GLN A 314 -3.74 17.13 -34.18
CA GLN A 314 -4.05 17.10 -35.60
C GLN A 314 -4.29 18.53 -36.02
N GLU A 315 -3.41 18.99 -36.91
CA GLU A 315 -3.40 20.30 -37.54
C GLU A 315 -4.75 20.61 -38.16
N VAL A 316 -5.22 21.83 -37.90
CA VAL A 316 -6.30 22.44 -38.67
C VAL A 316 -5.73 22.84 -40.02
N LEU A 317 -6.20 22.19 -41.08
CA LEU A 317 -6.39 22.76 -42.41
C LEU A 317 -7.85 22.59 -42.81
#